data_AF-A0A812XPD9-F1
#
_entry.id   AF-A0A812XPD9-F1
#
_cell.length_a   1.000
_cell.length_b   1.000
_cell.length_c   1.000
_cell.angle_alpha   90.00
_cell.angle_beta   90.00
_cell.angle_gamma   90.00
#
_symmetry.space_group_name_H-M   'P 1'
#
loop_
_entity.id
_entity.type
_entity.pdbx_description
1 polymer ?
#
loop_
_entity_poly.entity_id
_entity_poly.type
_entity_poly.pdbx_seq_one_letter_code
_entity_poly.pdbx_strand_id
1 'polypeptide(L)'
;MKKDVQTYKDATEEIEGCMEDSGIMVKLGEVFTPVDEDSVLEKLANLIEKSEAALSQKSDEIETVRGELDSLKKVLYSKFGTSINLEK
;
A
#
# COMPACT_ATOMS: atom_id res chain seq x y z
N MET A 1 3.93 2.48 -0.77
CA MET A 1 2.58 2.06 -0.33
C MET A 1 2.25 2.56 1.07
N LYS A 2 2.92 2.11 2.16
CA LYS A 2 2.64 2.67 3.51
C LYS A 2 2.89 4.17 3.62
N LYS A 3 4.00 4.64 3.03
CA LYS A 3 4.32 6.08 2.96
C LYS A 3 3.26 6.85 2.15
N ASP A 4 2.83 6.30 1.02
CA ASP A 4 1.83 6.94 0.16
C ASP A 4 0.46 7.03 0.85
N VAL A 5 0.03 5.96 1.55
CA VAL A 5 -1.18 5.98 2.39
C VAL A 5 -1.10 7.07 3.44
N GLN A 6 0.03 7.21 4.13
CA GLN A 6 0.22 8.28 5.10
C GLN A 6 0.13 9.66 4.43
N THR A 7 0.81 9.85 3.30
CA THR A 7 0.75 11.11 2.54
C THR A 7 -0.67 11.46 2.11
N TYR A 8 -1.50 10.49 1.71
CA TYR A 8 -2.90 10.75 1.39
C TYR A 8 -3.73 11.11 2.62
N LYS A 9 -3.50 10.45 3.76
CA LYS A 9 -4.18 10.78 5.03
C LYS A 9 -3.81 12.18 5.52
N ASP A 10 -2.52 12.52 5.49
CA ASP A 10 -2.04 13.86 5.83
C ASP A 10 -2.67 14.93 4.90
N ALA A 11 -2.81 14.62 3.60
CA ALA A 11 -3.46 15.53 2.65
C ALA A 11 -4.97 15.68 2.90
N THR A 12 -5.65 14.60 3.28
CA THR A 12 -7.06 14.65 3.69
C THR A 12 -7.24 15.55 4.91
N GLU A 13 -6.43 15.38 5.95
CA GLU A 13 -6.49 16.19 7.17
C GLU A 13 -6.25 17.69 6.90
N GLU A 14 -5.32 18.02 6.01
CA GLU A 14 -5.03 19.41 5.64
C GLU A 14 -6.18 20.05 4.85
N ILE A 15 -6.83 19.28 3.98
CA ILE A 15 -7.98 19.75 3.19
C ILE A 15 -9.18 20.00 4.10
N GLU A 16 -9.53 19.04 4.97
CA GLU A 16 -10.65 19.18 5.91
C GLU A 16 -10.42 20.30 6.94
N GLY A 17 -9.15 20.62 7.24
CA GLY A 17 -8.77 21.76 8.08
C GLY A 17 -8.88 23.12 7.39
N CYS A 18 -9.05 23.14 6.06
CA CYS A 18 -9.15 24.36 5.28
C CYS A 18 -10.57 24.95 5.44
N MET A 19 -10.69 26.10 6.12
CA MET A 19 -11.99 26.76 6.36
C MET A 19 -12.50 27.58 5.16
N GLU A 20 -11.86 27.46 3.99
CA GLU A 20 -12.20 28.20 2.77
C GLU A 20 -12.74 27.25 1.70
N ASP A 21 -14.01 27.42 1.30
CA ASP A 21 -14.68 26.64 0.23
C ASP A 21 -13.99 26.76 -1.14
N SER A 22 -13.08 27.73 -1.33
CA SER A 22 -12.40 28.01 -2.60
C SER A 22 -10.89 28.13 -2.42
N GLY A 23 -10.19 27.00 -2.32
CA GLY A 23 -8.72 27.00 -2.18
C GLY A 23 -8.01 25.79 -2.77
N ILE A 24 -8.74 24.75 -3.18
CA ILE A 24 -8.14 23.46 -3.54
C ILE A 24 -7.79 23.43 -5.01
N MET A 25 -6.50 23.24 -5.29
CA MET A 25 -5.92 23.20 -6.63
C MET A 25 -5.20 21.87 -6.82
N VAL A 26 -5.64 21.06 -7.79
CA VAL A 26 -4.99 19.79 -8.11
C VAL A 26 -4.01 19.99 -9.26
N LYS A 27 -2.80 19.43 -9.10
CA LYS A 27 -1.75 19.42 -10.12
C LYS A 27 -1.98 18.29 -11.12
N LEU A 28 -2.12 18.64 -12.40
CA LEU A 28 -2.20 17.71 -13.53
C LEU A 28 -1.05 17.99 -14.49
N GLY A 29 0.00 17.17 -14.43
CA GLY A 29 1.23 17.41 -15.20
C GLY A 29 1.91 18.71 -14.78
N GLU A 30 1.81 19.74 -15.62
CA GLU A 30 2.41 21.07 -15.39
C GLU A 30 1.40 22.16 -15.02
N VAL A 31 0.11 21.86 -14.99
CA VAL A 31 -0.95 22.83 -14.67
C VAL A 31 -1.61 22.54 -13.32
N PHE A 32 -2.20 23.57 -12.72
CA PHE A 32 -3.04 23.46 -11.53
C PHE A 32 -4.47 23.86 -11.90
N THR A 33 -5.45 23.05 -11.53
CA THR A 33 -6.87 23.31 -11.78
C THR A 33 -7.64 23.36 -10.47
N PRO A 34 -8.59 24.30 -10.31
CA PRO A 34 -9.51 24.28 -9.19
C PRO A 34 -10.40 23.04 -9.30
N VAL A 35 -10.70 22.46 -8.16
CA VAL A 35 -11.61 21.32 -8.01
C VAL A 35 -12.36 21.49 -6.69
N ASP A 36 -13.56 20.93 -6.64
CA ASP A 36 -14.34 20.89 -5.43
C ASP A 36 -13.70 19.95 -4.38
N GLU A 37 -13.89 20.33 -3.12
CA GLU A 37 -13.36 19.59 -1.97
C GLU A 37 -13.85 18.15 -1.94
N ASP A 38 -15.17 17.96 -2.11
CA ASP A 38 -15.82 16.64 -2.07
C ASP A 38 -15.17 15.67 -3.07
N SER A 39 -14.95 16.09 -4.32
CA SER A 39 -14.30 15.27 -5.34
C SER A 39 -12.85 14.90 -4.98
N VAL A 40 -12.10 15.81 -4.36
CA VAL A 40 -10.72 15.53 -3.95
C VAL A 40 -10.68 14.58 -2.77
N LEU A 41 -11.55 14.76 -1.78
CA LEU A 41 -11.68 13.86 -0.63
C LEU A 41 -12.11 12.46 -1.07
N GLU A 42 -13.09 12.35 -1.97
CA GLU A 42 -13.49 11.06 -2.55
C GLU A 42 -12.33 10.41 -3.30
N LYS A 43 -11.54 11.20 -4.04
CA LYS A 43 -10.36 10.69 -4.75
C LYS A 43 -9.30 10.17 -3.79
N LEU A 44 -9.01 10.90 -2.71
CA LEU A 44 -8.04 10.51 -1.69
C LEU A 44 -8.49 9.25 -0.96
N ALA A 45 -9.77 9.14 -0.60
CA ALA A 45 -10.35 7.94 0.01
C ALA A 45 -10.14 6.70 -0.88
N ASN A 46 -10.47 6.80 -2.17
CA ASN A 46 -10.24 5.73 -3.15
C ASN A 46 -8.76 5.34 -3.27
N LEU A 47 -7.84 6.31 -3.22
CA LEU A 47 -6.40 6.06 -3.29
C LEU A 47 -5.88 5.35 -2.03
N ILE A 48 -6.38 5.72 -0.86
CA ILE A 48 -6.09 5.07 0.41
C ILE A 48 -6.55 3.61 0.37
N GLU A 49 -7.84 3.37 0.05
CA GLU A 49 -8.42 2.02 0.00
C GLU A 49 -7.66 1.13 -0.98
N LYS A 50 -7.41 1.61 -2.20
CA LYS A 50 -6.65 0.86 -3.20
C LYS A 50 -5.23 0.52 -2.73
N SER A 51 -4.57 1.45 -2.05
CA SER A 51 -3.21 1.26 -1.58
C SER A 51 -3.15 0.29 -0.39
N GLU A 52 -4.13 0.33 0.50
CA GLU A 52 -4.27 -0.61 1.63
C GLU A 52 -4.62 -2.02 1.12
N ALA A 53 -5.55 -2.15 0.17
CA ALA A 53 -5.89 -3.43 -0.44
C ALA A 53 -4.68 -4.09 -1.13
N ALA A 54 -3.91 -3.31 -1.90
CA ALA A 54 -2.71 -3.83 -2.55
C ALA A 54 -1.59 -4.17 -1.54
N LEU A 55 -1.51 -3.47 -0.40
CA LEU A 55 -0.60 -3.82 0.69
C LEU A 55 -0.98 -5.17 1.33
N SER A 56 -2.28 -5.38 1.57
CA SER A 56 -2.80 -6.64 2.08
C SER A 56 -2.48 -7.78 1.13
N GLN A 57 -2.81 -7.62 -0.16
CA GLN A 57 -2.53 -8.63 -1.18
C GLN A 57 -1.04 -9.01 -1.23
N LYS A 58 -0.14 -8.03 -1.18
CA LYS A 58 1.31 -8.31 -1.18
C LYS A 58 1.78 -9.00 0.09
N SER A 59 1.12 -8.76 1.22
CA SER A 59 1.42 -9.42 2.48
C SER A 59 0.99 -10.90 2.41
N ASP A 60 -0.20 -11.16 1.88
CA ASP A 60 -0.72 -12.53 1.66
C ASP A 60 0.16 -13.32 0.68
N GLU A 61 0.64 -12.68 -0.40
CA GLU A 61 1.60 -13.28 -1.33
C GLU A 61 2.91 -13.67 -0.63
N ILE A 62 3.43 -12.80 0.25
CA ILE A 62 4.65 -13.09 1.03
C ILE A 62 4.44 -14.29 1.95
N GLU A 63 3.30 -14.35 2.65
CA GLU A 63 2.98 -15.47 3.54
C GLU A 63 2.84 -16.79 2.77
N THR A 64 2.20 -16.73 1.60
CA THR A 64 2.05 -17.89 0.70
C THR A 64 3.42 -18.42 0.29
N VAL A 65 4.30 -17.56 -0.25
CA VAL A 65 5.65 -17.96 -0.68
C VAL A 65 6.48 -18.49 0.48
N ARG A 66 6.35 -17.91 1.68
CA ARG A 66 7.03 -18.42 2.88
C ARG A 66 6.53 -19.81 3.26
N GLY A 67 5.22 -20.04 3.21
CA GLY A 67 4.63 -21.36 3.48
C GLY A 67 5.07 -22.42 2.48
N GLU A 68 5.15 -22.07 1.20
CA GLU A 68 5.69 -22.94 0.15
C GLU A 68 7.17 -23.26 0.38
N LEU A 69 7.97 -22.27 0.75
CA LEU A 69 9.39 -22.43 1.07
C LEU A 69 9.58 -23.39 2.26
N ASP A 70 8.81 -23.22 3.33
CA ASP A 70 8.90 -24.08 4.52
C ASP A 70 8.46 -25.52 4.21
N SER A 71 7.44 -25.69 3.38
CA SER A 71 7.01 -26.99 2.91
C SER A 71 8.09 -27.67 2.07
N LEU A 72 8.74 -26.93 1.18
CA LEU A 72 9.86 -27.43 0.37
C LEU A 72 11.07 -27.80 1.23
N LYS A 73 11.43 -26.97 2.22
CA LYS A 73 12.49 -27.26 3.19
C LYS A 73 12.25 -28.60 3.89
N LYS A 74 11.03 -28.86 4.37
CA LYS A 74 10.67 -30.14 5.00
C LYS A 74 10.90 -31.33 4.07
N VAL A 75 10.50 -31.21 2.81
CA VAL A 75 10.72 -32.27 1.80
C VAL A 75 12.21 -32.50 1.56
N LEU A 76 13.00 -31.45 1.44
CA LEU A 76 14.44 -31.53 1.22
C LEU A 76 15.15 -32.16 2.43
N TYR A 77 14.84 -31.74 3.65
CA TYR A 77 15.39 -32.36 4.86
C TYR A 77 14.96 -33.81 5.03
N SER A 78 13.73 -34.18 4.66
CA SER A 78 13.30 -35.57 4.67
C SER A 78 14.06 -36.45 3.68
N LYS A 79 14.49 -35.91 2.53
CA LYS A 79 15.24 -36.65 1.49
C LYS A 79 16.75 -36.69 1.73
N PHE A 80 17.32 -35.57 2.15
CA PHE A 80 18.77 -35.36 2.21
C PHE A 80 19.33 -35.31 3.64
N GLY A 81 18.47 -35.29 4.66
CA GLY A 81 18.88 -35.36 6.07
C GLY A 81 19.90 -34.28 6.43
N THR A 82 21.01 -34.70 7.03
CA THR A 82 22.11 -33.82 7.46
C THR A 82 23.11 -33.49 6.35
N SER A 83 22.91 -33.99 5.13
CA SER A 83 23.79 -33.71 3.99
C SER A 83 23.59 -32.29 3.41
N ILE A 84 22.59 -31.55 3.88
CA ILE A 84 22.30 -30.17 3.48
C ILE A 84 22.01 -29.29 4.71
N ASN A 85 22.23 -27.97 4.60
CA ASN A 85 21.82 -26.99 5.61
C ASN A 85 21.20 -25.75 4.95
N LEU A 86 19.90 -25.53 5.19
CA LEU A 86 19.05 -24.50 4.59
C LEU A 86 18.59 -23.42 5.60
N GLU A 87 19.19 -23.39 6.79
CA GLU A 87 18.84 -22.50 7.93
C GLU A 87 19.63 -21.16 7.94
N LYS A 88 20.20 -20.73 6.81
CA LYS A 88 20.89 -19.43 6.70
C LYS A 88 20.04 -18.37 6.02
#